data_AF-A0A8P4GN50-F1
#
_entry.id   AF-A0A8P4GN50-F1
#
_cell.length_a   1.000
_cell.length_b   1.000
_cell.length_c   1.000
_cell.angle_alpha   90.00
_cell.angle_beta   90.00
_cell.angle_gamma   90.00
#
_symmetry.space_group_name_H-M   'P 1'
#
loop_
_entity.id
_entity.type
_entity.pdbx_description
1 polymer ?
#
loop_
_entity_poly.entity_id
_entity_poly.type
_entity_poly.pdbx_seq_one_letter_code
_entity_poly.pdbx_strand_id
1 'polypeptide(L)'
;MHLRLFAIVISLLCEVIRMGSGVVQKQSAHRETSEDCRSCLECSRDNGCVRCPERLFLFLQREGISHHGTCVHACPAGHYGQRGKDINRCMKCRSLDCEHCFSRDFCTKCKPGFQLHKGKCLTHCPEGTFAHQADCLEHCLQAPLGEWSDWSACLRDGVNCGFRWGKQTRTRGAGQSGRMPEEKATSLCPSYSETQRCRMKKKCPTERRKNIKEGLGRKRERKRLRVLASDNVGNSANGTTDAAREHGDP
;
A
#
# COMPACT_ATOMS: atom_id res chain seq x y z
N MET A 1 54.55 -46.12 67.92
CA MET A 1 54.81 -44.67 67.90
C MET A 1 54.64 -44.04 66.50
N HIS A 2 54.98 -44.74 65.40
CA HIS A 2 54.91 -44.16 64.04
C HIS A 2 53.51 -43.85 63.50
N LEU A 3 52.48 -44.69 63.75
CA LEU A 3 51.12 -44.43 63.23
C LEU A 3 50.47 -43.14 63.76
N ARG A 4 50.81 -42.72 64.99
CA ARG A 4 50.28 -41.47 65.55
C ARG A 4 50.93 -40.24 64.93
N LEU A 5 52.22 -40.31 64.58
CA LEU A 5 52.91 -39.27 63.84
C LEU A 5 52.34 -39.11 62.43
N PHE A 6 52.03 -40.21 61.74
CA PHE A 6 51.38 -40.16 60.42
C PHE A 6 50.00 -39.49 60.46
N ALA A 7 49.18 -39.78 61.48
CA ALA A 7 47.87 -39.16 61.63
C ALA A 7 47.95 -37.63 61.89
N ILE A 8 48.97 -37.19 62.63
CA ILE A 8 49.22 -35.76 62.90
C ILE A 8 49.70 -35.06 61.63
N VAL A 9 50.62 -35.68 60.88
CA VAL A 9 51.13 -35.14 59.61
C VAL A 9 50.00 -35.03 58.57
N ILE A 10 49.13 -36.04 58.46
CA ILE A 10 47.98 -36.00 57.55
C ILE A 10 46.97 -34.91 57.97
N SER A 11 46.73 -34.72 59.27
CA SER A 11 45.85 -33.66 59.76
C SER A 11 46.41 -32.26 59.46
N LEU A 12 47.72 -32.07 59.63
CA LEU A 12 48.39 -30.81 59.30
C LEU A 12 48.39 -30.56 57.79
N LEU A 13 48.57 -31.60 56.96
CA LEU A 13 48.44 -31.49 55.51
C LEU A 13 47.00 -31.13 55.09
N CYS A 14 45.98 -31.71 55.73
CA CYS A 14 44.57 -31.35 55.47
C CYS A 14 44.26 -29.90 55.85
N GLU A 15 44.81 -29.38 56.95
CA GLU A 15 44.64 -27.97 57.34
C GLU A 15 45.38 -27.01 56.40
N VAL A 16 46.56 -27.37 55.91
CA VAL A 16 47.29 -26.58 54.90
C VAL A 16 46.55 -26.58 53.55
N ILE A 17 45.93 -27.68 53.15
CA ILE A 17 45.08 -27.76 51.94
C ILE A 17 43.78 -26.94 52.13
N ARG A 18 43.20 -26.93 53.33
CA ARG A 18 42.04 -26.07 53.68
C ARG A 18 42.38 -24.58 53.65
N MET A 19 43.55 -24.19 54.15
CA MET A 19 44.04 -22.80 54.10
C MET A 19 44.49 -22.37 52.69
N GLY A 20 44.92 -23.31 51.84
CA GLY A 20 45.35 -23.07 50.45
C GLY A 20 44.22 -22.91 49.42
N SER A 21 42.98 -23.31 49.76
CA SER A 21 41.79 -23.13 48.90
C SER A 21 41.02 -21.84 49.19
N GLY A 22 41.52 -21.00 50.09
CA GLY A 22 40.90 -19.75 50.55
C GLY A 22 41.16 -18.53 49.67
N VAL A 23 41.85 -18.66 48.54
CA VAL A 23 41.77 -17.63 47.49
C VAL A 23 40.51 -17.92 46.69
N VAL A 24 39.37 -17.50 47.24
CA VAL A 24 38.22 -17.12 46.42
C VAL A 24 38.77 -16.06 45.49
N GLN A 25 39.19 -16.48 44.31
CA GLN A 25 39.27 -15.61 43.16
C GLN A 25 37.93 -14.89 43.17
N LYS A 26 38.01 -13.59 43.48
CA LYS A 26 37.04 -12.61 43.06
C LYS A 26 37.07 -12.69 41.54
N GLN A 27 36.50 -13.77 41.00
CA GLN A 27 36.03 -13.85 39.65
C GLN A 27 35.05 -12.69 39.64
N SER A 28 35.54 -11.56 39.17
CA SER A 28 34.75 -10.61 38.44
C SER A 28 33.85 -11.49 37.60
N ALA A 29 32.63 -11.71 38.09
CA ALA A 29 31.56 -12.28 37.32
C ALA A 29 31.53 -11.36 36.12
N HIS A 30 32.15 -11.84 35.05
CA HIS A 30 32.13 -11.23 33.76
C HIS A 30 30.64 -11.11 33.52
N ARG A 31 30.13 -9.88 33.67
CA ARG A 31 28.71 -9.54 33.56
C ARG A 31 28.33 -9.79 32.12
N GLU A 32 28.13 -11.05 31.77
CA GLU A 32 27.01 -11.41 30.92
C GLU A 32 25.76 -11.21 31.79
N THR A 33 25.52 -9.95 32.16
CA THR A 33 24.16 -9.52 32.41
C THR A 33 23.48 -9.76 31.07
N SER A 34 22.71 -10.85 30.96
CA SER A 34 21.74 -11.01 29.89
C SER A 34 21.08 -9.65 29.69
N GLU A 35 21.00 -9.17 28.45
CA GLU A 35 20.48 -7.83 28.15
C GLU A 35 19.10 -7.60 28.82
N ASP A 36 18.38 -8.70 29.01
CA ASP A 36 17.11 -8.86 29.72
C ASP A 36 17.06 -8.28 31.14
N CYS A 37 18.19 -8.24 31.85
CA CYS A 37 18.26 -7.78 33.23
C CYS A 37 18.84 -6.37 33.40
N ARG A 38 19.12 -5.65 32.31
CA ARG A 38 19.69 -4.30 32.36
C ARG A 38 18.67 -3.23 32.78
N SER A 39 17.39 -3.45 32.52
CA SER A 39 16.26 -2.53 32.79
C SER A 39 15.26 -3.07 33.83
N CYS A 40 15.70 -4.04 34.62
CA CYS A 40 14.88 -4.78 35.58
C CYS A 40 15.15 -4.34 37.03
N LEU A 41 14.12 -4.31 37.89
CA LEU A 41 14.29 -4.04 39.33
C LEU A 41 14.76 -5.28 40.09
N GLU A 42 14.24 -6.45 39.72
CA GLU A 42 14.54 -7.72 40.39
C GLU A 42 14.73 -8.81 39.34
N CYS A 43 15.96 -9.30 39.21
CA CYS A 43 16.36 -10.29 38.21
C CYS A 43 16.77 -11.59 38.89
N SER A 44 16.25 -12.70 38.37
CA SER A 44 16.68 -14.06 38.70
C SER A 44 17.56 -14.60 37.58
N ARG A 45 18.54 -15.45 37.92
CA ARG A 45 19.44 -16.07 36.94
C ARG A 45 18.70 -16.97 35.96
N ASP A 46 17.71 -17.73 36.45
CA ASP A 46 17.03 -18.75 35.64
C ASP A 46 15.75 -18.22 34.97
N ASN A 47 15.06 -17.29 35.63
CA ASN A 47 13.75 -16.78 35.18
C ASN A 47 13.84 -15.39 34.52
N GLY A 48 15.03 -14.81 34.43
CA GLY A 48 15.20 -13.44 33.94
C GLY A 48 14.59 -12.41 34.88
N CYS A 49 14.02 -11.35 34.30
CA CYS A 49 13.40 -10.30 35.06
C CYS A 49 12.08 -10.75 35.73
N VAL A 50 11.99 -10.56 37.04
CA VAL A 50 10.80 -10.85 37.86
C VAL A 50 9.96 -9.59 38.07
N ARG A 51 10.60 -8.42 38.24
CA ARG A 51 9.92 -7.15 38.50
C ARG A 51 10.45 -6.02 37.63
N CYS A 52 9.54 -5.40 36.88
CA CYS A 52 9.82 -4.24 36.05
C CYS A 52 9.44 -2.92 36.76
N PRO A 53 10.09 -1.80 36.41
CA PRO A 53 9.63 -0.46 36.75
C PRO A 53 8.19 -0.20 36.28
N GLU A 54 7.44 0.66 36.98
CA GLU A 54 6.02 0.96 36.70
C GLU A 54 5.72 1.52 35.30
N ARG A 55 6.75 1.99 34.57
CA ARG A 55 6.61 2.48 33.19
C ARG A 55 6.76 1.38 32.14
N LEU A 56 7.29 0.22 32.52
CA LEU A 56 7.54 -0.92 31.63
C LEU A 56 6.52 -2.03 31.88
N PHE A 57 6.39 -2.91 30.90
CA PHE A 57 5.59 -4.13 30.97
C PHE A 57 6.52 -5.34 31.07
N LEU A 58 6.20 -6.25 31.98
CA LEU A 58 6.84 -7.56 32.08
C LEU A 58 6.29 -8.46 30.97
N PHE A 59 7.15 -8.87 30.05
CA PHE A 59 6.86 -9.86 29.02
C PHE A 59 7.49 -11.20 29.42
N LEU A 60 6.70 -12.27 29.40
CA LEU A 60 7.15 -13.62 29.74
C LEU A 60 7.28 -14.44 28.45
N GLN A 61 8.51 -14.76 28.07
CA GLN A 61 8.84 -15.63 26.97
C GLN A 61 8.92 -17.08 27.47
N ARG A 62 8.22 -17.99 26.79
CA ARG A 62 8.23 -19.43 27.13
C ARG A 62 9.14 -20.17 26.17
N GLU A 63 10.17 -20.80 26.70
CA GLU A 63 11.10 -21.64 25.95
C GLU A 63 11.08 -23.05 26.56
N GLY A 64 10.28 -23.94 25.96
CA GLY A 64 10.04 -25.27 26.52
C GLY A 64 9.32 -25.21 27.86
N ILE A 65 10.04 -25.53 28.94
CA ILE A 65 9.52 -25.57 30.32
C ILE A 65 9.89 -24.28 31.08
N SER A 66 10.93 -23.57 30.64
CA SER A 66 11.36 -22.33 31.29
C SER A 66 10.51 -21.14 30.84
N HIS A 67 10.38 -20.18 31.75
CA HIS A 67 9.80 -18.88 31.48
C HIS A 67 10.84 -17.83 31.80
N HIS A 68 11.19 -17.01 30.81
CA HIS A 68 12.11 -15.91 30.96
C HIS A 68 11.36 -14.58 30.87
N GLY A 69 11.56 -13.71 31.87
CA GLY A 69 10.94 -12.40 31.92
C GLY A 69 11.83 -11.30 31.37
N THR A 70 11.26 -10.40 30.56
CA THR A 70 11.93 -9.21 30.03
C THR A 70 11.07 -7.97 30.23
N CYS A 71 11.69 -6.80 30.45
CA CYS A 71 10.96 -5.55 30.58
C CYS A 71 10.92 -4.80 29.25
N VAL A 72 9.72 -4.55 28.72
CA VAL A 72 9.52 -3.87 27.44
C VAL A 72 8.67 -2.62 27.61
N HIS A 73 8.92 -1.61 26.76
CA HIS A 73 8.10 -0.39 26.73
C HIS A 73 6.72 -0.63 26.09
N ALA A 74 6.67 -1.51 25.09
CA ALA A 74 5.47 -1.89 24.38
C ALA A 74 5.43 -3.42 24.22
N CYS A 75 4.27 -4.01 24.43
CA CYS A 75 4.11 -5.45 24.27
C CYS A 75 4.24 -5.87 22.80
N PRO A 76 4.87 -7.03 22.53
CA PRO A 76 5.03 -7.54 21.17
C PRO A 76 3.70 -7.94 20.53
N ALA A 77 3.71 -8.21 19.23
CA ALA A 77 2.52 -8.66 18.49
C ALA A 77 1.85 -9.88 19.15
N GLY A 78 0.53 -9.91 19.10
CA GLY A 78 -0.30 -10.92 19.77
C GLY A 78 -0.44 -10.73 21.29
N HIS A 79 0.10 -9.64 21.85
CA HIS A 79 -0.02 -9.31 23.27
C HIS A 79 -0.54 -7.89 23.48
N TYR A 80 -1.18 -7.66 24.62
CA TYR A 80 -1.61 -6.35 25.10
C TYR A 80 -1.05 -6.06 26.48
N GLY A 81 -0.79 -4.78 26.75
CA GLY A 81 -0.30 -4.33 28.05
C GLY A 81 -1.44 -4.23 29.05
N GLN A 82 -1.44 -5.10 30.06
CA GLN A 82 -2.35 -5.01 31.20
C GLN A 82 -1.66 -4.29 32.35
N ARG A 83 -2.21 -3.14 32.75
CA ARG A 83 -1.76 -2.42 33.96
C ARG A 83 -2.39 -3.06 35.18
N GLY A 84 -1.59 -3.80 35.94
CA GLY A 84 -1.98 -4.38 37.22
C GLY A 84 -1.76 -3.38 38.36
N LYS A 85 -2.30 -3.68 39.54
CA LYS A 85 -2.08 -2.87 40.75
C LYS A 85 -0.61 -2.84 41.18
N ASP A 86 0.10 -3.94 40.97
CA ASP A 86 1.47 -4.12 41.45
C ASP A 86 2.52 -4.23 40.32
N ILE A 87 2.15 -4.83 39.18
CA ILE A 87 3.05 -5.07 38.04
C ILE A 87 2.26 -4.94 36.74
N ASN A 88 2.79 -4.20 35.77
CA ASN A 88 2.24 -4.22 34.41
C ASN A 88 2.79 -5.42 33.64
N ARG A 89 1.93 -6.16 32.95
CA ARG A 89 2.30 -7.40 32.26
C ARG A 89 1.78 -7.40 30.83
N CYS A 90 2.51 -8.05 29.94
CA CYS A 90 2.04 -8.36 28.60
C CYS A 90 1.23 -9.65 28.63
N MET A 91 -0.05 -9.55 28.28
CA MET A 91 -1.00 -10.65 28.26
C MET A 91 -1.31 -11.03 26.82
N LYS A 92 -1.49 -12.32 26.54
CA LYS A 92 -1.85 -12.80 25.20
C LYS A 92 -3.26 -12.34 24.81
N CYS A 93 -3.43 -11.90 23.57
CA CYS A 93 -4.75 -11.68 22.98
C CYS A 93 -5.55 -12.99 22.96
N ARG A 94 -6.88 -12.92 23.09
CA ARG A 94 -7.74 -14.11 22.96
C ARG A 94 -7.74 -14.66 21.54
N SER A 95 -7.85 -13.78 20.55
CA SER A 95 -7.92 -14.15 19.14
C SER A 95 -6.52 -14.34 18.57
N LEU A 96 -6.28 -15.51 17.95
CA LEU A 96 -5.01 -15.83 17.29
C LEU A 96 -4.81 -15.05 15.99
N ASP A 97 -5.89 -14.58 15.39
CA ASP A 97 -5.91 -13.81 14.14
C ASP A 97 -5.70 -12.31 14.37
N CYS A 98 -5.50 -11.91 15.63
CA CYS A 98 -5.26 -10.54 16.03
C CYS A 98 -3.75 -10.25 16.13
N GLU A 99 -3.30 -9.18 15.49
CA GLU A 99 -1.91 -8.69 15.56
C GLU A 99 -1.72 -7.80 16.80
N HIS A 100 -2.67 -6.90 17.06
CA HIS A 100 -2.67 -6.06 18.25
C HIS A 100 -4.07 -6.00 18.85
N CYS A 101 -4.18 -6.24 20.15
CA CYS A 101 -5.41 -6.08 20.90
C CYS A 101 -5.26 -5.00 21.97
N PHE A 102 -6.35 -4.29 22.25
CA PHE A 102 -6.43 -3.32 23.35
C PHE A 102 -6.73 -4.01 24.68
N SER A 103 -7.61 -5.00 24.64
CA SER A 103 -7.97 -5.83 25.78
C SER A 103 -7.99 -7.30 25.37
N ARG A 104 -8.24 -8.20 26.32
CA ARG A 104 -8.35 -9.64 26.06
C ARG A 104 -9.29 -9.96 24.89
N ASP A 105 -10.40 -9.23 24.78
CA ASP A 105 -11.51 -9.53 23.88
C ASP A 105 -11.66 -8.51 22.74
N PHE A 106 -10.89 -7.41 22.77
CA PHE A 106 -11.00 -6.32 21.81
C PHE A 106 -9.71 -6.18 21.01
N CYS A 107 -9.75 -6.62 19.75
CA CYS A 107 -8.69 -6.45 18.78
C CYS A 107 -8.74 -5.05 18.16
N THR A 108 -7.58 -4.43 17.97
CA THR A 108 -7.43 -3.15 17.27
C THR A 108 -6.83 -3.32 15.88
N LYS A 109 -6.06 -4.39 15.65
CA LYS A 109 -5.47 -4.69 14.35
C LYS A 109 -5.44 -6.19 14.10
N CYS A 110 -6.05 -6.61 13.00
CA CYS A 110 -6.05 -7.99 12.56
C CYS A 110 -4.81 -8.34 11.73
N LYS A 111 -4.45 -9.62 11.71
CA LYS A 111 -3.45 -10.16 10.80
C LYS A 111 -3.90 -9.99 9.34
N PRO A 112 -2.95 -9.90 8.38
CA PRO A 112 -3.30 -9.79 6.97
C PRO A 112 -4.19 -10.96 6.52
N GLY A 113 -5.22 -10.65 5.74
CA GLY A 113 -6.23 -11.62 5.29
C GLY A 113 -7.47 -11.72 6.19
N PHE A 114 -7.48 -11.06 7.35
CA PHE A 114 -8.65 -10.96 8.23
C PHE A 114 -9.20 -9.54 8.26
N GLN A 115 -10.49 -9.44 8.53
CA GLN A 115 -11.26 -8.21 8.56
C GLN A 115 -11.72 -7.93 9.99
N LEU A 116 -11.49 -6.71 10.46
CA LEU A 116 -11.86 -6.28 11.80
C LEU A 116 -13.34 -5.88 11.83
N HIS A 117 -14.10 -6.52 12.72
CA HIS A 117 -15.50 -6.21 12.97
C HIS A 117 -15.76 -6.17 14.48
N LYS A 118 -16.16 -5.01 15.02
CA LYS A 118 -16.51 -4.82 16.44
C LYS A 118 -15.46 -5.40 17.41
N GLY A 119 -14.17 -5.21 17.10
CA GLY A 119 -13.06 -5.71 17.90
C GLY A 119 -12.71 -7.19 17.71
N LYS A 120 -13.27 -7.88 16.70
CA LYS A 120 -12.96 -9.26 16.36
C LYS A 120 -12.43 -9.36 14.94
N CYS A 121 -11.49 -10.28 14.72
CA CYS A 121 -10.97 -10.58 13.39
C CYS A 121 -11.77 -11.73 12.79
N LEU A 122 -12.32 -11.52 11.61
CA LEU A 122 -13.12 -12.49 10.87
C LEU A 122 -12.52 -12.68 9.47
N THR A 123 -12.68 -13.87 8.89
CA THR A 123 -12.25 -14.12 7.50
C THR A 123 -13.14 -13.40 6.49
N HIS A 124 -14.46 -13.40 6.76
CA HIS A 124 -15.47 -12.72 5.97
C HIS A 124 -16.31 -11.81 6.86
N CYS A 125 -16.68 -10.65 6.31
CA CYS A 125 -17.61 -9.75 6.96
C CYS A 125 -19.00 -10.41 7.09
N PRO A 126 -19.70 -10.24 8.23
CA PRO A 126 -21.05 -10.77 8.42
C PRO A 126 -22.05 -10.11 7.46
N GLU A 127 -23.20 -10.76 7.25
CA GLU A 127 -24.27 -10.23 6.41
C GLU A 127 -24.70 -8.83 6.88
N GLY A 128 -24.95 -7.93 5.92
CA GLY A 128 -25.26 -6.53 6.21
C GLY A 128 -24.03 -5.62 6.35
N THR A 129 -22.82 -6.16 6.32
CA THR A 129 -21.58 -5.38 6.37
C THR A 129 -20.73 -5.54 5.10
N PHE A 130 -19.92 -4.53 4.81
CA PHE A 130 -19.10 -4.43 3.61
C PHE A 130 -17.62 -4.46 3.97
N ALA A 131 -16.87 -5.23 3.18
CA ALA A 131 -15.43 -5.32 3.29
C ALA A 131 -14.78 -4.04 2.74
N HIS A 132 -14.10 -3.29 3.59
CA HIS A 132 -13.31 -2.13 3.17
C HIS A 132 -11.90 -2.20 3.75
N GLN A 133 -10.92 -2.46 2.87
CA GLN A 133 -9.51 -2.66 3.23
C GLN A 133 -9.34 -3.79 4.26
N ALA A 134 -9.19 -3.45 5.55
CA ALA A 134 -9.02 -4.39 6.66
C ALA A 134 -10.17 -4.34 7.68
N ASP A 135 -11.23 -3.54 7.42
CA ASP A 135 -12.36 -3.34 8.33
C ASP A 135 -13.69 -3.72 7.69
N CYS A 136 -14.63 -4.21 8.51
CA CYS A 136 -16.02 -4.45 8.12
C CYS A 136 -16.88 -3.23 8.50
N LEU A 137 -17.42 -2.55 7.49
CA LEU A 137 -18.28 -1.38 7.67
C LEU A 137 -19.76 -1.75 7.57
N GLU A 138 -20.57 -1.27 8.51
CA GLU A 138 -22.05 -1.43 8.49
C GLU A 138 -22.70 -0.58 7.39
N HIS A 139 -22.13 0.58 7.08
CA HIS A 139 -22.63 1.49 6.04
C HIS A 139 -21.49 1.97 5.15
N CYS A 140 -21.59 1.75 3.84
CA CYS A 140 -20.60 2.21 2.86
C CYS A 140 -20.42 3.73 2.81
N LEU A 141 -21.43 4.50 3.25
CA LEU A 141 -21.39 5.97 3.25
C LEU A 141 -20.48 6.55 4.35
N GLN A 142 -20.12 5.74 5.35
CA GLN A 142 -19.15 6.13 6.39
C GLN A 142 -17.70 5.87 5.99
N ALA A 143 -17.44 5.16 4.90
CA ALA A 143 -16.09 5.09 4.36
C ALA A 143 -15.67 6.50 3.92
N PRO A 144 -14.52 7.04 4.38
CA PRO A 144 -13.99 8.27 3.83
C PRO A 144 -13.85 8.07 2.32
N LEU A 145 -14.73 8.70 1.54
CA LEU A 145 -14.66 8.65 0.08
C LEU A 145 -13.30 9.25 -0.28
N GLY A 146 -12.47 8.43 -0.94
CA GLY A 146 -11.21 8.92 -1.49
C GLY A 146 -11.44 10.12 -2.42
N GLU A 147 -10.39 10.88 -2.66
CA GLU A 147 -10.44 11.98 -3.61
C GLU A 147 -10.94 11.50 -4.98
N TRP A 148 -11.62 12.39 -5.69
CA TRP A 148 -12.06 12.10 -7.05
C TRP A 148 -10.86 11.81 -7.94
N SER A 149 -10.97 10.80 -8.79
CA SER A 149 -10.02 10.63 -9.89
C SER A 149 -10.05 11.86 -10.79
N ASP A 150 -8.96 12.06 -11.52
CA ASP A 150 -8.99 12.97 -12.67
C ASP A 150 -10.10 12.58 -13.66
N TRP A 151 -10.60 13.56 -14.40
CA TRP A 151 -11.56 13.34 -15.46
C TRP A 151 -10.94 12.48 -16.57
N SER A 152 -11.66 11.46 -17.03
CA SER A 152 -11.25 10.66 -18.19
C SER A 152 -11.10 11.52 -19.45
N ALA A 153 -10.49 10.96 -20.49
CA ALA A 153 -10.52 11.59 -21.82
C ALA A 153 -11.96 11.83 -22.28
N CYS A 154 -12.18 12.93 -22.99
CA CYS A 154 -13.47 13.30 -23.57
C CYS A 154 -13.77 12.39 -24.77
N LEU A 155 -14.72 11.48 -24.60
CA LEU A 155 -15.03 10.44 -25.58
C LEU A 155 -16.49 10.51 -26.04
N ARG A 156 -16.71 10.11 -27.29
CA ARG A 156 -18.03 9.79 -27.85
C ARG A 156 -17.85 8.56 -28.73
N ASP A 157 -18.60 7.50 -28.43
CA ASP A 157 -18.52 6.20 -29.13
C ASP A 157 -17.07 5.66 -29.23
N GLY A 158 -16.28 5.86 -28.16
CA GLY A 158 -14.87 5.44 -28.09
C GLY A 158 -13.86 6.37 -28.78
N VAL A 159 -14.31 7.44 -29.45
CA VAL A 159 -13.46 8.36 -30.22
C VAL A 159 -13.30 9.70 -29.48
N ASN A 160 -12.11 10.32 -29.59
CA ASN A 160 -11.75 11.58 -28.91
C ASN A 160 -11.91 12.85 -29.78
N CYS A 161 -12.47 12.71 -30.99
CA CYS A 161 -12.61 13.79 -31.96
C CYS A 161 -13.86 13.59 -32.86
N GLY A 162 -14.32 14.65 -33.52
CA GLY A 162 -15.39 14.61 -34.53
C GLY A 162 -16.54 15.57 -34.24
N PHE A 163 -17.34 15.29 -33.20
CA PHE A 163 -18.49 16.12 -32.82
C PHE A 163 -18.12 17.27 -31.87
N ARG A 164 -19.03 18.22 -31.64
CA ARG A 164 -18.77 19.37 -30.72
C ARG A 164 -18.69 18.95 -29.24
N TRP A 165 -19.36 17.86 -28.88
CA TRP A 165 -19.56 17.44 -27.50
C TRP A 165 -19.35 15.93 -27.33
N GLY A 166 -18.73 15.56 -26.22
CA GLY A 166 -18.55 14.19 -25.74
C GLY A 166 -18.89 14.09 -24.25
N LYS A 167 -18.50 12.97 -23.65
CA LYS A 167 -18.65 12.72 -22.20
C LYS A 167 -17.29 12.41 -21.57
N GLN A 168 -17.09 12.90 -20.35
CA GLN A 168 -15.99 12.51 -19.46
C GLN A 168 -16.60 11.93 -18.21
N THR A 169 -15.96 10.90 -17.67
CA THR A 169 -16.37 10.26 -16.43
C THR A 169 -15.21 10.33 -15.45
N ARG A 170 -15.50 10.66 -14.20
CA ARG A 170 -14.57 10.49 -13.08
C ARG A 170 -15.19 9.51 -12.10
N THR A 171 -14.35 8.78 -11.40
CA THR A 171 -14.78 7.84 -10.37
C THR A 171 -14.16 8.24 -9.04
N ARG A 172 -14.93 8.07 -7.97
CA ARG A 172 -14.40 8.05 -6.61
C ARG A 172 -14.88 6.77 -5.97
N GLY A 173 -13.99 6.11 -5.26
CA GLY A 173 -14.29 4.85 -4.62
C GLY A 173 -13.48 4.71 -3.36
N ALA A 174 -13.98 3.83 -2.50
CA ALA A 174 -13.23 3.30 -1.39
C ALA A 174 -12.04 2.52 -1.99
N GLY A 175 -10.84 3.11 -1.93
CA GLY A 175 -9.76 2.82 -2.88
C GLY A 175 -9.29 1.37 -2.89
N GLN A 176 -9.16 0.79 -4.09
CA GLN A 176 -8.04 -0.07 -4.46
C GLN A 176 -7.60 0.25 -5.90
N SER A 177 -6.40 0.80 -6.02
CA SER A 177 -5.57 0.67 -7.21
C SER A 177 -5.09 -0.77 -7.28
N GLY A 178 -5.88 -1.63 -7.93
CA GLY A 178 -5.52 -3.02 -8.18
C GLY A 178 -6.47 -3.59 -9.21
N ARG A 179 -6.02 -3.74 -10.46
CA ARG A 179 -6.70 -4.58 -11.43
C ARG A 179 -6.64 -6.01 -10.91
N MET A 180 -7.75 -6.55 -10.44
CA MET A 180 -7.97 -7.99 -10.39
C MET A 180 -9.30 -8.31 -11.08
N PRO A 181 -9.37 -9.42 -11.83
CA PRO A 181 -10.56 -9.82 -12.57
C PRO A 181 -11.73 -10.09 -11.61
N GLU A 182 -12.92 -9.71 -12.04
CA GLU A 182 -14.19 -10.11 -11.43
C GLU A 182 -14.24 -11.63 -11.30
N GLU A 183 -14.12 -12.14 -10.08
CA GLU A 183 -14.75 -13.40 -9.71
C GLU A 183 -14.89 -13.47 -8.18
N LYS A 184 -16.14 -13.67 -7.76
CA LYS A 184 -16.64 -13.76 -6.37
C LYS A 184 -16.81 -12.42 -5.64
N ALA A 185 -17.99 -11.83 -5.84
CA ALA A 185 -18.51 -10.70 -5.11
C ALA A 185 -18.56 -10.97 -3.59
N THR A 186 -17.46 -10.65 -2.92
CA THR A 186 -17.53 -10.19 -1.53
C THR A 186 -18.08 -8.78 -1.61
N SER A 187 -19.01 -8.40 -0.74
CA SER A 187 -19.70 -7.11 -0.70
C SER A 187 -18.68 -5.96 -0.53
N LEU A 188 -18.11 -5.51 -1.64
CA LEU A 188 -17.22 -4.35 -1.72
C LEU A 188 -18.06 -3.08 -1.76
N CYS A 189 -17.56 -2.00 -1.14
CA CYS A 189 -18.24 -0.72 -1.16
C CYS A 189 -18.47 -0.24 -2.61
N PRO A 190 -19.68 0.29 -2.93
CA PRO A 190 -19.99 0.76 -4.26
C PRO A 190 -19.08 1.93 -4.66
N SER A 191 -18.53 1.88 -5.86
CA SER A 191 -17.83 3.02 -6.46
C SER A 191 -18.84 4.02 -7.01
N TYR A 192 -18.56 5.31 -6.84
CA TYR A 192 -19.41 6.38 -7.34
C TYR A 192 -18.80 6.97 -8.61
N SER A 193 -19.58 7.03 -9.69
CA SER A 193 -19.16 7.61 -10.97
C SER A 193 -19.95 8.86 -11.28
N GLU A 194 -19.26 9.92 -11.71
CA GLU A 194 -19.89 11.15 -12.20
C GLU A 194 -19.53 11.37 -13.66
N THR A 195 -20.52 11.69 -14.49
CA THR A 195 -20.34 11.92 -15.92
C THR A 195 -20.73 13.35 -16.27
N GLN A 196 -19.82 14.06 -16.94
CA GLN A 196 -20.03 15.44 -17.40
C GLN A 196 -19.88 15.55 -18.92
N ARG A 197 -20.58 16.52 -19.53
CA ARG A 197 -20.40 16.89 -20.93
C ARG A 197 -19.11 17.71 -21.11
N CYS A 198 -18.35 17.35 -22.13
CA CYS A 198 -17.06 17.98 -22.45
C CYS A 198 -17.03 18.43 -23.92
N ARG A 199 -16.23 19.46 -24.23
CA ARG A 199 -16.02 19.91 -25.61
C ARG A 199 -14.94 19.08 -26.30
N MET A 200 -15.23 18.63 -27.51
CA MET A 200 -14.30 17.81 -28.31
C MET A 200 -13.68 18.62 -29.45
N LYS A 201 -12.55 18.14 -29.97
CA LYS A 201 -11.94 18.67 -31.19
C LYS A 201 -12.74 18.21 -32.40
N LYS A 202 -13.25 19.18 -33.19
CA LYS A 202 -13.99 18.90 -34.44
C LYS A 202 -13.16 18.17 -35.49
N LYS A 203 -11.84 18.37 -35.52
CA LYS A 203 -10.95 17.81 -36.54
C LYS A 203 -10.18 16.61 -35.99
N CYS A 204 -10.42 15.45 -36.58
CA CYS A 204 -9.66 14.24 -36.30
C CYS A 204 -8.31 14.26 -37.03
N PRO A 205 -7.22 13.74 -36.42
CA PRO A 205 -5.90 13.69 -37.05
C PRO A 205 -5.87 12.95 -38.40
N THR A 206 -6.74 11.94 -38.57
CA THR A 206 -6.87 11.10 -39.78
C THR A 206 -7.41 11.87 -40.99
N GLU A 207 -8.35 12.80 -40.77
CA GLU A 207 -8.93 13.69 -41.80
C GLU A 207 -7.90 14.65 -42.41
N ARG A 208 -6.90 15.09 -41.62
CA ARG A 208 -5.88 16.04 -42.07
C ARG A 208 -4.96 15.44 -43.14
N ARG A 209 -4.71 14.12 -43.08
CA ARG A 209 -3.86 13.42 -44.06
C ARG A 209 -4.57 13.15 -45.38
N LYS A 210 -5.89 12.90 -45.37
CA LYS A 210 -6.69 12.69 -46.60
C LYS A 210 -6.87 13.98 -47.39
N ASN A 211 -7.28 15.06 -46.72
CA ASN A 211 -7.53 16.36 -47.36
C ASN A 211 -6.27 16.98 -48.00
N ILE A 212 -5.07 16.77 -47.42
CA ILE A 212 -3.81 17.24 -48.03
C ILE A 212 -3.48 16.46 -49.31
N LYS A 213 -3.67 15.13 -49.32
CA LYS A 213 -3.43 14.30 -50.52
C LYS A 213 -4.42 14.61 -51.64
N GLU A 214 -5.71 14.75 -51.32
CA GLU A 214 -6.74 15.11 -52.30
C GLU A 214 -6.55 16.55 -52.85
N GLY A 215 -6.17 17.50 -52.00
CA GLY A 215 -5.88 18.87 -52.42
C GLY A 215 -4.66 18.98 -53.35
N LEU A 216 -3.61 18.19 -53.11
CA LEU A 216 -2.44 18.09 -54.00
C LEU A 216 -2.80 17.44 -55.34
N GLY A 217 -3.65 16.42 -55.33
CA GLY A 217 -4.17 15.77 -56.55
C GLY A 217 -4.94 16.75 -57.44
N ARG A 218 -5.92 17.45 -56.86
CA ARG A 218 -6.72 18.48 -57.56
C ARG A 218 -5.86 19.64 -58.09
N LYS A 219 -4.80 20.03 -57.37
CA LYS A 219 -3.88 21.09 -57.80
C LYS A 219 -2.99 20.65 -58.96
N ARG A 220 -2.56 19.38 -58.99
CA ARG A 220 -1.83 18.77 -60.13
C ARG A 220 -2.72 18.64 -61.36
N GLU A 221 -3.96 18.20 -61.19
CA GLU A 221 -4.94 18.07 -62.27
C GLU A 221 -5.29 19.42 -62.90
N ARG A 222 -5.53 20.45 -62.08
CA ARG A 222 -5.76 21.83 -62.56
C ARG A 222 -4.56 22.42 -63.30
N LYS A 223 -3.33 22.03 -62.92
CA LYS A 223 -2.10 22.43 -63.64
C LYS A 223 -2.00 21.71 -64.99
N ARG A 224 -2.37 20.43 -65.07
CA ARG A 224 -2.40 19.64 -66.31
C ARG A 224 -3.42 20.18 -67.32
N LEU A 225 -4.63 20.52 -66.84
CA LEU A 225 -5.68 21.13 -67.66
C LEU A 225 -5.28 22.51 -68.22
N ARG A 226 -4.50 23.31 -67.48
CA ARG A 226 -3.99 24.60 -67.96
C ARG A 226 -2.94 24.46 -69.06
N VAL A 227 -2.12 23.41 -69.02
CA VAL A 227 -1.12 23.14 -70.08
C VAL A 227 -1.84 22.71 -71.36
N LEU A 228 -2.79 21.78 -71.26
CA LEU A 228 -3.59 21.32 -72.40
C LEU A 228 -4.44 22.43 -73.05
N ALA A 229 -4.88 23.42 -72.28
CA ALA A 229 -5.59 24.59 -72.80
C ALA A 229 -4.66 25.59 -73.52
N SER A 230 -3.37 25.61 -73.19
CA SER A 230 -2.39 26.52 -73.80
C SER A 230 -1.91 26.02 -75.16
N ASP A 231 -1.91 24.70 -75.39
CA ASP A 231 -1.48 24.09 -76.65
C ASP A 231 -2.54 24.21 -77.78
N ASN A 232 -3.79 24.57 -77.44
CA ASN A 232 -4.90 24.68 -78.40
C ASN A 232 -5.13 26.09 -78.97
N VAL A 233 -4.33 27.10 -78.57
CA VAL A 233 -4.47 28.51 -79.03
C VAL A 233 -3.52 28.83 -80.20
N GLY A 234 -2.76 27.85 -80.68
CA GLY A 234 -1.72 28.05 -81.70
C GLY A 234 -2.08 27.72 -83.14
N ASN A 235 -3.35 27.53 -83.53
CA ASN A 235 -3.66 27.20 -84.93
C ASN A 235 -5.08 27.60 -85.39
N SER A 236 -5.26 28.83 -85.86
CA SER A 236 -5.94 29.14 -87.12
C SER A 236 -5.96 30.65 -87.39
N ALA A 237 -5.33 31.01 -88.50
CA ALA A 237 -5.24 32.34 -89.06
C ALA A 237 -6.32 32.58 -90.13
N ASN A 238 -6.54 33.88 -90.40
CA ASN A 238 -7.00 34.51 -91.64
C ASN A 238 -8.51 34.60 -91.96
N GLY A 239 -8.92 35.83 -92.30
CA GLY A 239 -10.16 36.15 -93.00
C GLY A 239 -10.49 37.65 -92.96
N THR A 240 -10.22 38.35 -94.04
CA THR A 240 -10.31 39.80 -94.30
C THR A 240 -11.72 40.32 -94.65
N THR A 241 -11.82 41.67 -94.71
CA THR A 241 -12.71 42.59 -95.49
C THR A 241 -14.08 43.03 -94.95
N ASP A 242 -14.14 44.35 -94.70
CA ASP A 242 -15.05 45.40 -95.21
C ASP A 242 -16.54 45.56 -94.81
N ALA A 243 -16.85 46.87 -94.73
CA ALA A 243 -18.11 47.58 -94.99
C ALA A 243 -19.03 47.99 -93.82
N ALA A 244 -19.45 49.25 -93.93
CA ALA A 244 -20.21 50.09 -93.01
C ALA A 244 -21.74 49.97 -93.16
N ARG A 245 -22.50 50.33 -92.11
CA ARG A 245 -23.54 51.40 -92.12
C ARG A 245 -24.31 51.53 -90.80
N GLU A 246 -24.93 52.69 -90.68
CA GLU A 246 -25.53 53.39 -89.53
C GLU A 246 -26.93 52.94 -89.04
N HIS A 247 -27.38 53.66 -88.00
CA HIS A 247 -28.74 53.98 -87.52
C HIS A 247 -29.32 53.02 -86.46
N GLY A 248 -29.96 53.46 -85.37
CA GLY A 248 -30.40 54.79 -84.91
C GLY A 248 -31.29 54.59 -83.67
N ASP A 249 -31.19 55.50 -82.69
CA ASP A 249 -32.00 55.60 -81.46
C ASP A 249 -33.48 55.95 -81.76
N PRO A 250 -34.42 55.81 -80.80
CA PRO A 250 -34.55 56.67 -79.60
C PRO A 250 -34.43 55.94 -78.26
#